data_AF-A0A662FVT7-F1
#
_entry.id   AF-A0A662FVT7-F1
#
_cell.length_a   1.000
_cell.length_b   1.000
_cell.length_c   1.000
_cell.angle_alpha   90.00
_cell.angle_beta   90.00
_cell.angle_gamma   90.00
#
_symmetry.space_group_name_H-M   'P 1'
#
loop_
_entity.id
_entity.type
_entity.pdbx_description
1 polymer ?
#
loop_
_entity_poly.entity_id
_entity_poly.type
_entity_poly.pdbx_seq_one_letter_code
_entity_poly.pdbx_strand_id
1 'polypeptide(L)' 'MASKFNYFVEDLLSTLAKRGVSISNYRVEGNTVFMSVRYRDETGDMALRPYGEDIQIAYTASGGPEVLKEALKGA' A
#
# COMPACT_ATOMS: atom_id res chain seq x y z
N MET A 1 -14.71 -11.11 -7.17
CA MET A 1 -14.22 -10.05 -6.25
C MET A 1 -12.85 -10.35 -5.68
N ALA A 2 -12.64 -11.49 -5.01
CA ALA A 2 -11.34 -11.87 -4.44
C ALA A 2 -10.19 -11.83 -5.46
N SER A 3 -10.43 -12.23 -6.72
CA SER A 3 -9.41 -12.18 -7.78
C SER A 3 -8.95 -10.76 -8.11
N LYS A 4 -9.87 -9.79 -8.30
CA LYS A 4 -9.53 -8.40 -8.64
C LYS A 4 -8.70 -7.73 -7.53
N PHE A 5 -9.09 -7.95 -6.27
CA PHE A 5 -8.35 -7.40 -5.12
C PHE A 5 -6.94 -8.00 -5.04
N ASN A 6 -6.80 -9.32 -5.18
CA ASN A 6 -5.49 -9.96 -5.15
C ASN A 6 -4.58 -9.47 -6.28
N TYR A 7 -5.11 -9.36 -7.51
CA TYR A 7 -4.33 -8.80 -8.63
C TYR A 7 -3.89 -7.36 -8.39
N PHE A 8 -4.77 -6.53 -7.83
CA PHE A 8 -4.42 -5.16 -7.48
C PHE A 8 -3.30 -5.12 -6.42
N VAL A 9 -3.40 -5.95 -5.37
CA VAL A 9 -2.38 -6.02 -4.33
C VAL A 9 -1.04 -6.47 -4.92
N GLU A 10 -1.02 -7.48 -5.79
CA GLU A 10 0.20 -7.95 -6.45
C GLU A 10 0.85 -6.88 -7.34
N ASP A 11 0.04 -6.15 -8.11
CA ASP A 11 0.53 -5.08 -8.99
C ASP A 11 1.06 -3.88 -8.18
N LEU A 12 0.35 -3.50 -7.11
CA LEU A 12 0.78 -2.46 -6.19
C LEU A 12 2.12 -2.82 -5.53
N LEU A 13 2.25 -4.03 -4.98
CA LEU A 13 3.49 -4.49 -4.35
C LEU A 13 4.64 -4.50 -5.36
N SER A 14 4.39 -4.96 -6.59
CA SER A 14 5.38 -4.94 -7.67
C SER A 14 5.81 -3.52 -8.02
N THR A 15 4.87 -2.57 -8.09
CA THR A 15 5.16 -1.16 -8.37
C THR A 15 5.95 -0.49 -7.25
N LEU A 16 5.59 -0.75 -5.99
CA LEU A 16 6.32 -0.26 -4.82
C LEU A 16 7.75 -0.81 -4.79
N ALA A 17 7.93 -2.11 -5.02
CA ALA A 17 9.24 -2.74 -5.08
C ALA A 17 10.12 -2.15 -6.21
N LYS A 18 9.57 -1.95 -7.41
CA LYS A 18 10.27 -1.31 -8.54
C LYS A 18 10.71 0.12 -8.24
N ARG A 19 9.98 0.83 -7.37
CA ARG A 19 10.34 2.17 -6.90
C ARG A 19 11.35 2.17 -5.75
N GLY A 20 11.82 0.99 -5.31
CA GLY A 20 12.78 0.85 -4.20
C GLY A 20 12.15 1.02 -2.82
N VAL A 21 10.83 0.83 -2.70
CA VAL A 21 10.12 0.86 -1.42
C VAL A 21 10.35 -0.46 -0.69
N SER A 22 10.85 -0.40 0.54
CA SER A 22 10.93 -1.55 1.42
C SER A 22 9.56 -1.82 2.02
N ILE A 23 9.11 -3.08 1.98
CA ILE A 23 7.81 -3.52 2.49
C ILE A 23 8.07 -4.52 3.62
N SER A 24 7.46 -4.30 4.77
CA SER A 24 7.59 -5.14 5.96
C SER A 24 6.25 -5.31 6.68
N ASN A 25 6.20 -6.20 7.66
CA ASN A 25 4.99 -6.48 8.46
C ASN A 25 3.75 -6.80 7.63
N TYR A 26 3.93 -7.39 6.44
CA TYR A 26 2.82 -7.79 5.58
C TYR A 26 1.98 -8.86 6.28
N ARG A 27 0.70 -8.56 6.47
CA ARG A 27 -0.27 -9.48 7.07
C ARG A 27 -1.64 -9.29 6.46
N VAL A 28 -2.41 -10.37 6.44
CA VAL A 28 -3.80 -10.38 5.97
C VAL A 28 -4.70 -10.69 7.16
N GLU A 29 -5.62 -9.79 7.47
CA GLU A 29 -6.64 -9.98 8.50
C GLU A 29 -8.02 -9.87 7.86
N GLY A 30 -8.68 -11.01 7.68
CA GLY A 30 -9.93 -11.10 6.92
C GLY A 30 -9.73 -10.67 5.47
N ASN A 31 -10.45 -9.62 5.04
CA ASN A 31 -10.32 -9.02 3.71
C ASN A 31 -9.45 -7.76 3.71
N THR A 32 -8.68 -7.50 4.77
CA THR A 32 -7.81 -6.33 4.86
C THR A 32 -6.35 -6.77 4.82
N VAL A 33 -5.55 -6.14 3.96
CA VAL A 33 -4.10 -6.31 3.92
C VAL A 33 -3.48 -5.14 4.66
N PHE A 34 -2.59 -5.43 5.60
CA PHE A 34 -1.79 -4.44 6.31
C PHE A 34 -0.32 -4.62 5.95
N MET A 35 0.40 -3.50 5.78
CA MET A 35 1.84 -3.50 5.55
C MET A 35 2.45 -2.20 6.05
N SER A 36 3.71 -2.27 6.47
CA SER A 36 4.54 -1.09 6.69
C SER A 36 5.43 -0.90 5.45
N VAL A 37 5.59 0.35 5.01
CA VAL A 37 6.39 0.73 3.86
C VAL A 37 7.46 1.74 4.29
N ARG A 38 8.65 1.64 3.70
CA ARG A 38 9.73 2.61 3.91
C ARG A 38 10.33 3.01 2.59
N TYR A 39 10.41 4.31 2.34
CA TYR A 39 11.07 4.88 1.17
C TYR A 39 11.96 6.04 1.59
N ARG A 40 13.27 5.87 1.45
CA ARG A 40 14.27 6.83 1.95
C ARG A 40 14.06 7.09 3.45
N ASP A 41 13.74 8.34 3.80
CA ASP A 41 13.49 8.81 5.18
C ASP A 41 12.01 8.79 5.56
N GLU A 42 11.13 8.38 4.64
CA GLU A 42 9.69 8.24 4.86
C GLU A 42 9.37 6.82 5.31
N THR A 43 8.59 6.74 6.39
CA THR A 43 8.01 5.49 6.90
C THR A 43 6.50 5.64 6.92
N GLY A 44 5.76 4.64 6.47
CA GLY A 44 4.32 4.69 6.55
C GLY A 44 3.67 3.34 6.74
N ASP A 45 2.45 3.37 7.23
CA ASP A 45 1.59 2.20 7.36
C ASP A 45 0.49 2.28 6.31
N MET A 46 0.24 1.17 5.65
CA MET A 46 -0.74 1.03 4.58
C MET A 46 -1.72 -0.08 4.93
N ALA A 47 -3.00 0.20 4.75
CA ALA A 47 -4.08 -0.76 4.83
C ALA A 47 -4.90 -0.75 3.53
N LEU A 48 -5.13 -1.93 2.97
CA LEU A 48 -5.88 -2.14 1.72
C LEU A 48 -7.09 -3.02 2.03
N ARG A 49 -8.28 -2.61 1.62
CA ARG A 49 -9.48 -3.45 1.74
C ARG A 49 -10.44 -3.26 0.57
N PRO A 50 -11.20 -4.29 0.17
CA PRO A 50 -12.33 -4.11 -0.73
C PRO A 50 -13.37 -3.14 -0.13
N TYR A 51 -13.94 -2.28 -0.98
CA TYR A 51 -15.04 -1.39 -0.62
C TYR A 51 -16.08 -1.37 -1.75
N GLY A 52 -17.12 -2.19 -1.60
CA GLY A 52 -18.04 -2.43 -2.72
C GLY A 52 -17.29 -3.06 -3.90
N GLU A 53 -17.39 -2.45 -5.08
CA GLU A 53 -16.64 -2.85 -6.29
C GLU A 53 -15.23 -2.24 -6.37
N ASP A 54 -14.92 -1.30 -5.48
CA ASP A 54 -13.66 -0.55 -5.43
C ASP A 54 -12.69 -1.12 -4.38
N ILE A 55 -11.51 -0.49 -4.28
CA ILE A 55 -10.47 -0.80 -3.31
C ILE A 55 -10.17 0.46 -2.53
N GLN A 56 -10.33 0.39 -1.20
CA GLN A 56 -9.96 1.47 -0.31
C GLN A 56 -8.52 1.29 0.16
N ILE A 57 -7.73 2.37 0.06
CA ILE A 57 -6.36 2.47 0.53
C ILE A 57 -6.33 3.50 1.65
N ALA A 58 -5.96 3.07 2.86
CA ALA A 58 -5.60 3.96 3.94
C ALA A 58 -4.08 4.00 4.05
N TYR A 59 -3.49 5.19 3.98
CA TYR A 59 -2.05 5.38 4.08
C TYR A 59 -1.72 6.51 5.05
N THR A 60 -0.87 6.20 6.03
CA THR A 60 -0.33 7.18 6.98
C THR A 60 1.18 7.18 6.86
N ALA A 61 1.76 8.32 6.47
CA ALA A 61 3.20 8.52 6.41
C ALA A 61 3.68 9.35 7.62
N SER A 62 4.92 9.10 8.01
CA SER A 62 5.65 9.86 9.02
C SER A 62 7.15 9.84 8.68
N GLY A 63 7.84 10.95 8.97
CA GLY A 63 9.22 11.14 8.56
C GLY A 63 9.36 11.43 7.05
N GLY A 64 10.37 12.22 6.69
CA GLY A 64 10.64 12.58 5.30
C GLY A 64 9.56 13.45 4.63
N PRO A 65 9.67 13.69 3.31
CA PRO A 65 8.81 14.61 2.55
C PRO A 65 7.44 14.07 2.11
N GLU A 66 6.93 12.96 2.67
CA GLU A 66 5.63 12.34 2.30
C GLU A 66 5.46 12.02 0.79
N VAL A 67 6.53 11.62 0.12
CA VAL A 67 6.57 11.36 -1.34
C VAL A 67 5.66 10.19 -1.74
N LEU A 68 5.57 9.14 -0.91
CA LEU A 68 4.70 8.01 -1.22
C LEU A 68 3.22 8.40 -1.13
N LYS A 69 2.87 9.27 -0.18
CA LYS A 69 1.49 9.74 -0.03
C LYS A 69 1.02 10.52 -1.25
N GLU A 70 1.86 11.39 -1.80
CA GLU A 70 1.53 12.12 -3.03
C GLU A 70 1.51 11.19 -4.25
N ALA A 71 2.41 10.22 -4.32
CA ALA A 71 2.40 9.23 -5.39
C ALA A 71 1.13 8.36 -5.42
N LEU A 72 0.51 8.11 -4.25
CA LEU A 72 -0.73 7.35 -4.13
C LEU A 72 -1.98 8.18 -4.44
N LYS A 73 -1.92 9.51 -4.32
CA LYS A 73 -3.05 10.40 -4.69
C LYS A 73 -3.20 10.62 -6.19
N GLY A 74 -2.11 10.47 -6.95
CA GLY A 74 -2.08 10.69 -8.39
C GLY A 74 -2.34 9.45 -9.25
N ALA A 75 -2.60 8.30 -8.62
CA ALA A 75 -2.90 7.02 -9.28
C ALA A 75 -4.41 6.76 -9.35
#